data_AF-A0A8S1AQC1-F1
#
_entry.id   AF-A0A8S1AQC1-F1
#
_cell.length_a   1.000
_cell.length_b   1.000
_cell.length_c   1.000
_cell.angle_alpha   90.00
_cell.angle_beta   90.00
_cell.angle_gamma   90.00
#
_symmetry.space_group_name_H-M   'P 1'
#
loop_
_entity.id
_entity.type
_entity.pdbx_description
1 polymer ?
#
loop_
_entity_poly.entity_id
_entity_poly.type
_entity_poly.pdbx_seq_one_letter_code
_entity_poly.pdbx_strand_id
1 'polypeptide(L)'
;MSGEDSPVLSRKTWARTIEPITKIGYMDGASDAQASVYQKSFDVGYEQGFNFGLQLGLTEATICNKQKEIMTNTLMDPRKINCQICLNEVKSQENIGNLYNIQKEKNLELLETQQTLYNSMTQN
;
A
#
# COMPACT_ATOMS: atom_id res chain seq x y z
N MET A 1 -36.11 -28.37 51.01
CA MET A 1 -35.30 -27.27 50.45
C MET A 1 -34.34 -27.84 49.42
N SER A 2 -34.16 -27.36 48.19
CA SER A 2 -34.95 -26.55 47.26
C SER A 2 -34.22 -26.77 45.93
N GLY A 3 -34.90 -27.27 44.89
CA GLY A 3 -34.30 -27.60 43.58
C GLY A 3 -33.93 -26.39 42.71
N GLU A 4 -33.66 -25.24 43.32
CA GLU A 4 -33.45 -23.96 42.62
C GLU A 4 -32.02 -23.74 42.11
N ASP A 5 -31.05 -24.56 42.55
CA ASP A 5 -29.64 -24.39 42.20
C ASP A 5 -29.26 -24.90 40.79
N SER A 6 -30.04 -25.85 40.25
CA SER A 6 -29.76 -26.49 38.95
C SER A 6 -29.71 -25.52 37.74
N PRO A 7 -30.73 -24.64 37.53
CA PRO A 7 -30.73 -23.73 36.38
C PRO A 7 -29.75 -22.56 36.52
N VAL A 8 -29.35 -22.19 37.75
CA VAL A 8 -28.34 -21.16 38.00
C VAL A 8 -26.94 -21.71 37.74
N LEU A 9 -26.67 -22.94 38.18
CA LEU A 9 -25.41 -23.63 37.92
C LEU A 9 -25.22 -23.85 36.42
N SER A 10 -26.26 -24.31 35.72
CA SER A 10 -26.22 -24.54 34.27
C SER A 10 -25.97 -23.26 33.47
N ARG A 11 -26.60 -22.13 33.85
CA ARG A 11 -26.32 -20.81 33.25
C ARG A 11 -24.90 -20.31 33.49
N LYS A 12 -24.35 -20.50 34.69
CA LYS A 12 -22.97 -20.11 35.01
C LYS A 12 -21.96 -20.95 34.24
N THR A 13 -22.20 -22.25 34.08
CA THR A 13 -21.35 -23.14 33.28
C THR A 13 -21.41 -22.77 31.80
N TRP A 14 -22.61 -22.54 31.26
CA TRP A 14 -22.78 -22.10 29.89
C TRP A 14 -22.09 -20.75 29.62
N ALA A 15 -22.25 -19.76 30.51
CA ALA A 15 -21.55 -18.49 30.42
C ALA A 15 -20.03 -18.67 30.44
N ARG A 16 -19.49 -19.48 31.36
CA ARG A 16 -18.06 -19.80 31.44
C ARG A 16 -17.51 -20.50 30.19
N THR A 17 -18.33 -21.28 29.49
CA THR A 17 -17.92 -21.94 28.25
C THR A 17 -18.01 -21.01 27.05
N ILE A 18 -19.04 -20.16 26.98
CA ILE A 18 -19.30 -19.27 25.84
C ILE A 18 -18.43 -18.01 25.88
N GLU A 19 -18.21 -17.41 27.04
CA GLU A 19 -17.48 -16.15 27.16
C GLU A 19 -16.04 -16.19 26.58
N PRO A 20 -15.23 -17.25 26.81
CA PRO A 20 -13.95 -17.41 26.13
C PRO A 20 -14.07 -17.53 24.60
N ILE A 21 -15.08 -18.26 24.11
CA ILE A 21 -15.33 -18.45 22.67
C ILE A 21 -15.69 -17.11 22.02
N THR A 22 -16.57 -16.33 22.66
CA THR A 22 -16.96 -15.00 22.17
C THR A 22 -15.77 -14.04 22.15
N LYS A 23 -14.90 -14.10 23.17
CA LYS A 23 -13.69 -13.28 23.22
C LYS A 23 -12.71 -13.63 22.10
N ILE A 24 -12.47 -14.93 21.87
CA ILE A 24 -11.61 -15.40 20.78
C ILE A 24 -12.19 -14.97 19.43
N GLY A 25 -13.49 -15.22 19.20
CA GLY A 25 -14.14 -14.82 17.94
C GLY A 25 -14.10 -13.30 17.68
N TYR A 26 -14.20 -12.48 18.73
CA TYR A 26 -13.99 -11.03 18.61
C TYR A 26 -12.54 -10.66 18.26
N MET A 27 -11.57 -11.30 18.91
CA MET A 27 -10.15 -11.06 18.64
C MET A 27 -9.77 -11.48 17.22
N ASP A 28 -10.23 -12.64 16.77
CA ASP A 28 -10.01 -13.15 15.41
C ASP A 28 -10.65 -12.21 14.38
N GLY A 29 -11.91 -11.81 14.60
CA GLY A 29 -12.60 -10.86 13.72
C GLY A 29 -11.91 -9.49 13.65
N ALA A 30 -11.36 -8.99 14.76
CA ALA A 30 -10.59 -7.76 14.78
C ALA A 30 -9.25 -7.89 14.02
N SER A 31 -8.57 -9.03 14.18
CA SER A 31 -7.33 -9.35 13.45
C SER A 31 -7.56 -9.46 11.95
N ASP A 32 -8.61 -10.17 11.53
CA ASP A 32 -8.98 -10.33 10.12
C ASP A 32 -9.35 -8.99 9.47
N ALA A 33 -10.07 -8.14 10.21
CA ALA A 33 -10.39 -6.79 9.74
C ALA A 33 -9.13 -5.95 9.53
N GLN A 34 -8.17 -6.00 10.46
CA GLN A 34 -6.88 -5.32 10.31
C GLN A 34 -6.11 -5.85 9.10
N ALA A 35 -5.98 -7.18 8.98
CA ALA A 35 -5.31 -7.82 7.85
C ALA A 35 -5.94 -7.40 6.50
N SER A 36 -7.28 -7.36 6.42
CA SER A 36 -8.00 -6.92 5.22
C SER A 36 -7.70 -5.46 4.85
N VAL A 37 -7.65 -4.55 5.83
CA VAL A 37 -7.32 -3.14 5.58
C VAL A 37 -5.88 -2.97 5.12
N TYR A 38 -4.93 -3.70 5.72
CA TYR A 38 -3.53 -3.68 5.30
C TYR A 38 -3.37 -4.22 3.88
N GLN A 39 -4.02 -5.34 3.56
CA GLN A 39 -3.95 -5.94 2.23
C GLN A 39 -4.48 -4.98 1.16
N LYS A 40 -5.67 -4.40 1.37
CA LYS A 40 -6.24 -3.43 0.42
C LYS A 40 -5.31 -2.22 0.19
N SER A 41 -4.71 -1.72 1.26
CA SER A 41 -3.79 -0.57 1.16
C SER A 41 -2.51 -0.93 0.43
N PHE A 42 -2.00 -2.15 0.66
CA PHE A 42 -0.85 -2.69 -0.07
C PHE A 42 -1.16 -2.86 -1.56
N ASP A 43 -2.31 -3.45 -1.90
CA ASP A 43 -2.72 -3.70 -3.29
C ASP A 43 -2.79 -2.40 -4.09
N VAL A 44 -3.40 -1.35 -3.51
CA VAL A 44 -3.47 -0.02 -4.13
C VAL A 44 -2.08 0.58 -4.36
N GLY A 45 -1.19 0.50 -3.35
CA GLY A 45 0.18 0.99 -3.48
C GLY A 45 0.99 0.22 -4.51
N TYR A 46 0.81 -1.11 -4.57
CA TYR A 46 1.47 -1.98 -5.53
C TYR A 46 1.03 -1.67 -6.97
N GLU A 47 -0.27 -1.57 -7.22
CA GLU A 47 -0.82 -1.22 -8.54
C GLU A 47 -0.29 0.14 -9.02
N GLN A 48 -0.30 1.15 -8.14
CA GLN A 48 0.22 2.48 -8.45
C GLN A 48 1.72 2.45 -8.79
N GLY A 49 2.52 1.77 -7.98
CA GLY A 49 3.96 1.65 -8.18
C GLY A 49 4.32 0.90 -9.45
N PHE A 50 3.62 -0.21 -9.72
CA PHE A 50 3.84 -1.02 -10.92
C PHE A 50 3.53 -0.24 -12.20
N ASN A 51 2.36 0.39 -12.28
CA ASN A 51 1.95 1.17 -13.46
C ASN A 51 2.93 2.31 -13.76
N PHE A 52 3.32 3.06 -12.73
CA PHE A 52 4.30 4.14 -12.87
C PHE A 52 5.67 3.62 -13.31
N GLY A 53 6.20 2.59 -12.64
CA GLY A 53 7.51 2.02 -12.96
C GLY A 53 7.58 1.47 -14.39
N LEU A 54 6.50 0.82 -14.85
CA LEU A 54 6.40 0.32 -16.23
C LEU A 54 6.44 1.47 -17.25
N GLN A 55 5.64 2.53 -17.05
CA GLN A 55 5.62 3.69 -17.94
C GLN A 55 6.97 4.40 -17.98
N LEU A 56 7.60 4.56 -16.83
CA LEU A 56 8.90 5.20 -16.69
C LEU A 56 9.99 4.42 -17.43
N GLY A 57 10.04 3.10 -17.21
CA GLY A 57 11.01 2.23 -17.88
C GLY A 57 10.83 2.18 -19.41
N LEU A 58 9.57 2.19 -19.90
CA LEU A 58 9.30 2.26 -21.33
C LEU A 58 9.76 3.60 -21.94
N THR A 59 9.52 4.71 -21.23
CA THR A 59 9.94 6.04 -21.66
C THR A 59 11.46 6.13 -21.71
N GLU A 60 12.16 5.66 -20.68
CA GLU A 60 13.62 5.61 -20.64
C GLU A 60 14.19 4.73 -21.76
N ALA A 61 13.69 3.51 -21.95
CA ALA A 61 14.16 2.61 -22.99
C ALA A 61 14.01 3.24 -24.39
N THR A 62 12.92 3.98 -24.61
CA THR A 62 12.68 4.71 -25.86
C THR A 62 13.70 5.84 -26.06
N ILE A 63 14.05 6.57 -25.00
CA ILE A 63 15.08 7.61 -25.01
C ILE A 63 16.47 7.01 -25.28
N CYS A 64 16.84 5.96 -24.54
CA CYS A 64 18.16 5.29 -24.66
C CYS A 64 18.37 4.68 -26.05
N ASN A 65 17.31 4.15 -26.67
CA ASN A 65 17.40 3.65 -28.05
C ASN A 65 17.72 4.76 -29.06
N LYS A 66 17.35 6.01 -28.78
CA LYS A 66 17.63 7.17 -29.65
C LYS A 66 18.99 7.82 -29.35
N GLN A 67 19.43 7.82 -28.09
CA GLN A 67 20.74 8.32 -27.67
C GLN A 67 21.45 7.26 -26.81
N LYS A 68 22.42 6.56 -27.41
CA LYS A 68 23.22 5.50 -26.78
C LYS A 68 23.98 5.91 -25.50
N GLU A 69 24.00 7.19 -25.12
CA GLU A 69 24.84 7.71 -24.03
C GLU A 69 24.09 8.26 -22.81
N ILE A 70 22.75 8.41 -22.82
CA ILE A 70 22.00 8.93 -21.67
C ILE A 70 21.32 7.77 -20.92
N MET A 71 22.11 6.83 -20.42
CA MET A 71 21.62 5.91 -19.39
C MET A 71 21.89 6.56 -18.04
N THR A 72 20.92 7.30 -17.53
CA THR A 72 21.07 7.88 -16.19
C THR A 72 20.89 6.76 -15.17
N ASN A 73 21.91 6.49 -14.33
CA ASN A 73 21.85 5.51 -13.23
C ASN A 73 20.67 5.72 -12.25
N THR A 74 19.88 6.78 -12.43
CA THR A 74 18.69 7.20 -11.70
C THR A 74 17.63 6.10 -11.55
N LEU A 75 17.54 5.14 -12.48
CA LEU A 75 16.53 4.06 -12.44
C LEU A 75 17.03 2.75 -11.81
N MET A 76 18.26 2.71 -11.31
CA MET A 76 18.85 1.48 -10.76
C MET A 76 18.34 1.12 -9.35
N ASP A 77 17.90 2.10 -8.53
CA ASP A 77 17.30 1.84 -7.22
C ASP A 77 15.81 2.23 -7.22
N PRO A 78 14.87 1.28 -7.37
CA PRO A 78 13.44 1.57 -7.45
C PRO A 78 12.89 2.29 -6.21
N ARG A 79 13.56 2.18 -5.06
CA ARG A 79 13.16 2.88 -3.82
C ARG A 79 13.46 4.38 -3.90
N LYS A 80 14.43 4.78 -4.72
CA LYS A 80 14.90 6.16 -4.84
C LYS A 80 14.37 6.89 -6.06
N ILE A 81 13.64 6.19 -6.94
CA ILE A 81 13.10 6.78 -8.16
C ILE A 81 12.09 7.88 -7.81
N ASN A 82 11.00 7.53 -7.12
CA ASN A 82 9.98 8.51 -6.76
C ASN A 82 9.08 8.11 -5.59
N CYS A 83 9.49 7.11 -4.79
CA CYS A 83 8.67 6.63 -3.67
C CYS A 83 8.64 7.69 -2.56
N GLN A 84 7.49 8.34 -2.36
CA GLN A 84 7.35 9.45 -1.42
C GLN A 84 7.51 9.01 0.05
N ILE A 85 7.19 7.75 0.34
CA ILE A 85 7.44 7.15 1.65
C ILE A 85 8.95 7.03 1.92
N CYS A 86 9.72 6.59 0.91
CA CYS A 86 11.17 6.43 1.03
C CYS A 86 11.92 7.77 0.98
N LEU A 87 11.43 8.72 0.20
CA LEU A 87 12.09 10.02 -0.01
C LEU A 87 11.84 10.99 1.15
N ASN A 88 10.64 10.99 1.72
CA ASN A 88 10.24 12.00 2.72
C ASN A 88 10.13 11.44 4.15
N GLU A 89 10.56 10.20 4.39
CA GLU A 89 10.51 9.52 5.70
C GLU A 89 9.16 9.72 6.41
N VAL A 90 8.08 9.46 5.68
CA VAL A 90 6.71 9.72 6.13
C VAL A 90 6.45 9.00 7.46
N LYS A 91 5.96 9.74 8.45
CA LYS A 91 5.61 9.19 9.77
C LYS A 91 4.37 8.29 9.67
N SER A 92 4.31 7.25 10.48
CA SER A 92 3.23 6.24 10.53
C SER A 92 1.82 6.77 10.80
N GLN A 93 1.66 8.07 11.03
CA GLN A 93 0.41 8.76 11.33
C GLN A 93 -0.26 9.39 10.10
N GLU A 94 0.37 9.34 8.93
CA GLU A 94 -0.19 9.92 7.70
C GLU A 94 -1.33 9.07 7.13
N ASN A 95 -2.36 9.75 6.62
CA ASN A 95 -3.51 9.11 6.01
C ASN A 95 -3.10 8.46 4.67
N ILE A 96 -3.38 7.17 4.51
CA ILE A 96 -3.05 6.38 3.30
C ILE A 96 -3.59 7.03 2.02
N GLY A 97 -4.79 7.61 2.06
CA GLY A 97 -5.36 8.32 0.92
C GLY A 97 -4.57 9.56 0.52
N ASN A 98 -4.05 10.31 1.49
CA ASN A 98 -3.18 11.46 1.21
C ASN A 98 -1.86 11.00 0.58
N LEU A 99 -1.25 9.94 1.13
CA LEU A 99 -0.02 9.38 0.60
C LEU A 99 -0.18 8.87 -0.83
N TYR A 100 -1.29 8.18 -1.11
CA TYR A 100 -1.64 7.75 -2.45
C TYR A 100 -1.73 8.94 -3.42
N ASN A 101 -2.42 10.01 -3.02
CA ASN A 101 -2.60 11.20 -3.86
C ASN A 101 -1.27 11.92 -4.11
N ILE A 102 -0.45 12.14 -3.07
CA ILE A 102 0.88 12.76 -3.20
C ILE A 102 1.77 11.91 -4.11
N GLN A 103 1.79 10.59 -3.93
CA GLN A 103 2.53 9.68 -4.79
C GLN A 103 2.05 9.76 -6.25
N LYS A 104 0.74 9.88 -6.46
CA LYS A 104 0.14 9.98 -7.80
C LYS A 104 0.56 11.28 -8.49
N GLU A 105 0.43 12.40 -7.79
CA GLU A 105 0.81 13.72 -8.28
C GLU A 105 2.30 13.75 -8.65
N LYS A 106 3.18 13.30 -7.75
CA LYS A 106 4.62 13.27 -8.00
C LYS A 106 5.01 12.33 -9.13
N ASN A 107 4.29 11.22 -9.32
CA ASN A 107 4.51 10.33 -10.46
C ASN A 107 4.15 11.01 -11.79
N LEU A 108 3.05 11.76 -11.83
CA LEU A 108 2.64 12.51 -13.01
C LEU A 108 3.65 13.61 -13.36
N GLU A 109 4.09 14.40 -12.38
CA GLU A 109 5.11 15.44 -12.57
C GLU A 109 6.40 14.88 -13.20
N LEU A 110 6.86 13.72 -12.71
CA LEU A 110 8.08 13.09 -13.24
C LEU A 110 7.88 12.60 -14.69
N LEU A 111 6.74 11.96 -14.97
CA LEU A 111 6.44 11.46 -16.31
C LEU A 111 6.31 12.60 -17.33
N GLU A 112 5.64 13.70 -16.96
CA GLU A 112 5.54 14.90 -17.82
C GLU A 112 6.90 15.51 -18.11
N THR A 113 7.78 15.54 -17.12
CA THR A 113 9.16 16.01 -17.28
C THR A 113 9.92 15.12 -18.28
N GLN A 114 9.83 13.80 -18.14
CA GLN A 114 10.48 12.86 -19.06
C GLN A 114 9.90 12.94 -20.48
N GLN A 115 8.58 13.10 -20.62
CA GLN A 115 7.94 13.25 -21.92
C GLN A 115 8.36 14.55 -22.61
N THR A 116 8.51 15.65 -21.86
CA THR A 116 8.99 16.93 -22.38
C THR A 116 10.42 16.82 -22.88
N LEU A 117 11.29 16.13 -22.13
CA LEU A 117 12.65 15.82 -22.57
C LEU A 117 12.64 15.00 -23.86
N TYR A 118 11.82 13.94 -23.93
CA TYR A 118 11.70 13.15 -25.15
C TYR A 118 11.26 13.98 -26.36
N ASN A 119 10.23 14.81 -26.20
CA ASN A 119 9.70 15.63 -27.29
C ASN A 119 10.73 16.64 -27.81
N SER A 120 11.47 17.30 -26.93
CA SER A 120 12.53 18.26 -27.32
C SER A 120 13.68 17.59 -28.08
N MET A 121 13.94 16.30 -27.83
CA MET A 121 14.93 15.50 -28.56
C MET A 121 14.46 15.05 -29.95
N THR A 122 13.16 15.09 -30.25
CA THR A 122 12.60 14.62 -31.53
C THR A 122 12.31 15.71 -32.56
N GLN A 123 12.48 16.99 -32.21
CA GLN A 123 12.20 18.13 -33.11
C GLN A 123 13.44 18.67 -33.86
N ASN A 124 14.59 17.99 -33.78
CA ASN A 124 15.78 18.23 -34.63
C ASN A 124 16.01 17.04 -35.55
#